data_AF-A0A0F4YLI3-F1
#
_entry.id   AF-A0A0F4YLI3-F1
#
_cell.length_a   1.000
_cell.length_b   1.000
_cell.length_c   1.000
_cell.angle_alpha   90.00
_cell.angle_beta   90.00
_cell.angle_gamma   90.00
#
_symmetry.space_group_name_H-M   'P 1'
#
loop_
_entity.id
_entity.type
_entity.pdbx_description
1 polymer ?
#
loop_
_entity_poly.entity_id
_entity_poly.type
_entity_poly.pdbx_seq_one_letter_code
_entity_poly.pdbx_strand_id
1 'polypeptide(L)'
;AVFVTVKSIQKEIADHTFTFGDLFSNKQFFTLIVSLASTYVMWLVASLIFFDPWHMFTSFIQYILLTPTYINVLNIYAFCNTHDITWGTKGDDKPEKLPSANIKPGGKVDVNIPQDDGDLNAQYEAELAKFATKPPKEVKVVSEAEKQEDYYKGFRSAVVLVWVFCNFALGAVVLSTAGLENFNSDKNVTETENERANIYMSVVLWSVAGLSLFKFLGAMWFLVVRMFRGV
;
A
#
# COMPACT_ATOMS: atom_id res chain seq x y z
N ALA A 1 2.64 -16.06 16.17
CA ALA A 1 3.69 -17.09 15.95
C ALA A 1 4.14 -17.71 17.27
N VAL A 2 4.90 -16.99 18.12
CA VAL A 2 5.50 -17.55 19.35
C VAL A 2 4.50 -18.26 20.28
N PHE A 3 3.37 -17.64 20.58
CA PHE A 3 2.34 -18.26 21.44
C PHE A 3 1.79 -19.57 20.87
N VAL A 4 1.51 -19.61 19.56
CA VAL A 4 1.01 -20.79 18.86
C VAL A 4 2.07 -21.88 18.86
N THR A 5 3.33 -21.54 18.57
CA THR A 5 4.46 -22.47 18.63
C THR A 5 4.62 -23.09 20.02
N VAL A 6 4.58 -22.27 21.08
CA VAL A 6 4.67 -22.76 22.48
C VAL A 6 3.49 -23.67 22.83
N LYS A 7 2.27 -23.30 22.46
CA LYS A 7 1.08 -24.12 22.71
C LYS A 7 1.10 -25.44 21.92
N SER A 8 1.57 -25.42 20.67
CA SER A 8 1.77 -26.63 19.87
C SER A 8 2.82 -27.55 20.49
N ILE A 9 3.96 -27.00 20.95
CA ILE A 9 5.00 -27.76 21.67
C ILE A 9 4.42 -28.38 22.95
N GLN A 10 3.69 -27.61 23.75
CA GLN A 10 3.09 -28.09 25.00
C GLN A 10 2.09 -29.22 24.77
N LYS A 11 1.30 -29.15 23.69
CA LYS A 11 0.34 -30.19 23.32
C LYS A 11 1.05 -31.48 22.88
N GLU A 12 2.11 -31.36 22.07
CA GLU A 12 2.88 -32.52 21.60
C GLU A 12 3.64 -33.23 22.74
N ILE A 13 4.16 -32.46 23.71
CA ILE A 13 4.86 -33.00 24.88
C ILE A 13 3.91 -33.73 25.85
N ALA A 14 2.62 -33.36 25.86
CA ALA A 14 1.63 -34.00 26.73
C ALA A 14 1.30 -35.44 26.29
N ASP A 15 1.45 -35.75 25.00
CA ASP A 15 1.03 -37.03 24.44
C ASP A 15 2.19 -38.04 24.24
N HIS A 16 3.46 -37.62 24.09
CA HIS A 16 4.60 -38.54 23.93
C HIS A 16 5.96 -38.03 24.48
N THR A 17 6.84 -38.97 24.87
CA THR A 17 8.27 -38.74 25.16
C THR A 17 8.98 -38.18 23.95
N PHE A 18 9.20 -36.87 23.95
CA PHE A 18 9.76 -36.09 22.86
C PHE A 18 11.14 -36.59 22.43
N THR A 19 11.25 -37.21 21.24
CA THR A 19 12.53 -37.57 20.63
C THR A 19 12.88 -36.55 19.54
N PHE A 20 14.14 -36.14 19.41
CA PHE A 20 14.59 -35.18 18.38
C PHE A 20 14.24 -35.57 16.93
N GLY A 21 13.95 -36.86 16.67
CA GLY A 21 13.46 -37.34 15.37
C GLY A 21 12.00 -36.97 15.09
N ASP A 22 11.15 -36.90 16.12
CA ASP A 22 9.73 -36.57 15.98
C ASP A 22 9.52 -35.12 15.52
N LEU A 23 10.52 -34.28 15.79
CA LEU A 23 10.65 -32.90 15.31
C LEU A 23 10.51 -32.78 13.79
N PHE A 24 11.00 -33.79 13.06
CA PHE A 24 10.99 -33.86 11.60
C PHE A 24 9.88 -34.77 11.07
N SER A 25 9.33 -35.66 11.90
CA SER A 25 8.24 -36.56 11.54
C SER A 25 6.88 -35.84 11.49
N ASN A 26 6.63 -34.88 12.38
CA ASN A 26 5.38 -34.12 12.40
C ASN A 26 5.45 -32.93 11.41
N LYS A 27 4.71 -33.01 10.30
CA LYS A 27 4.68 -31.97 9.25
C LYS A 27 4.26 -30.60 9.76
N GLN A 28 3.30 -30.53 10.69
CA GLN A 28 2.84 -29.27 11.25
C GLN A 28 3.92 -28.65 12.14
N PHE A 29 4.56 -29.47 12.98
CA PHE A 29 5.66 -29.05 13.83
C PHE A 29 6.86 -28.54 13.04
N PHE A 30 7.28 -29.30 12.03
CA PHE A 30 8.36 -28.93 11.12
C PHE A 30 8.07 -27.60 10.42
N THR A 31 6.84 -27.41 9.91
CA THR A 31 6.44 -26.17 9.23
C THR A 31 6.50 -24.96 10.17
N LEU A 32 6.12 -25.12 11.45
CA LEU A 32 6.23 -24.07 12.46
C LEU A 32 7.70 -23.71 12.76
N ILE A 33 8.58 -24.70 12.87
CA ILE A 33 10.02 -24.47 13.07
C ILE A 33 10.62 -23.72 11.89
N VAL A 34 10.33 -24.17 10.66
CA VAL A 34 10.82 -23.52 9.44
C VAL A 34 10.35 -22.06 9.37
N SER A 35 9.10 -21.79 9.73
CA SER A 35 8.59 -20.42 9.82
C SER A 35 9.34 -19.57 10.87
N LEU A 36 9.53 -20.10 12.08
CA LEU A 36 10.25 -19.38 13.13
C LEU A 36 11.71 -19.11 12.72
N ALA A 37 12.37 -20.10 12.12
CA ALA A 37 13.73 -19.99 11.62
C ALA A 37 13.84 -18.95 10.51
N SER A 38 12.92 -18.97 9.53
CA SER A 38 12.91 -17.99 8.43
C SER A 38 12.57 -16.57 8.88
N THR A 39 11.81 -16.40 9.97
CA THR A 39 11.41 -15.09 10.48
C THR A 39 12.49 -14.46 11.36
N TYR A 40 13.13 -15.23 12.25
CA TYR A 40 14.05 -14.69 13.25
C TYR A 40 15.49 -15.15 13.05
N VAL A 41 15.71 -16.45 12.90
CA VAL A 41 17.07 -17.03 12.84
C VAL A 41 17.78 -16.58 11.56
N MET A 42 17.09 -16.58 10.43
CA MET A 42 17.65 -16.14 9.15
C MET A 42 18.08 -14.68 9.18
N TRP A 43 17.32 -13.82 9.85
CA TRP A 43 17.68 -12.42 10.07
C TRP A 43 18.91 -12.29 10.96
N LEU A 44 18.99 -13.04 12.06
CA LEU A 44 20.16 -13.05 12.93
C LEU A 44 21.42 -13.52 12.19
N VAL A 45 21.32 -14.60 11.43
CA VAL A 45 22.43 -15.11 10.61
C VAL A 45 22.86 -14.08 9.58
N ALA A 46 21.92 -13.42 8.89
CA ALA A 46 22.24 -12.33 7.98
C ALA A 46 22.99 -11.21 8.70
N SER A 47 22.46 -10.68 9.82
CA SER A 47 23.10 -9.60 10.56
C SER A 47 24.51 -9.95 11.06
N LEU A 48 24.75 -11.21 11.43
CA LEU A 48 26.09 -11.71 11.77
C LEU A 48 27.04 -11.74 10.57
N ILE A 49 26.57 -12.21 9.40
CA ILE A 49 27.37 -12.20 8.15
C ILE A 49 27.72 -10.77 7.73
N PHE A 50 26.82 -9.81 7.97
CA PHE A 50 27.05 -8.38 7.73
C PHE A 50 27.88 -7.68 8.85
N PHE A 51 28.30 -8.41 9.89
CA PHE A 51 29.07 -7.91 11.03
C PHE A 51 28.39 -6.78 11.85
N ASP A 52 27.07 -6.69 11.82
CA ASP A 52 26.32 -5.75 12.66
C ASP A 52 25.05 -6.43 13.21
N PRO A 53 25.15 -7.24 14.29
CA PRO A 53 23.97 -7.83 14.93
C PRO A 53 23.28 -6.89 15.92
N TRP A 54 23.89 -5.74 16.26
CA TRP A 54 23.49 -4.93 17.40
C TRP A 54 22.11 -4.32 17.23
N HIS A 55 21.76 -3.92 16.00
CA HIS A 55 20.44 -3.37 15.66
C HIS A 55 19.29 -4.31 16.01
N MET A 56 19.52 -5.64 15.98
CA MET A 56 18.50 -6.58 16.43
C MET A 56 18.26 -6.38 17.92
N PHE A 57 19.29 -6.44 18.77
CA PHE A 57 19.11 -6.36 20.22
C PHE A 57 18.55 -5.01 20.70
N THR A 58 18.97 -3.89 20.10
CA THR A 58 18.52 -2.56 20.53
C THR A 58 17.10 -2.22 20.08
N SER A 59 16.70 -2.68 18.89
CA SER A 59 15.47 -2.23 18.23
C SER A 59 14.41 -3.31 18.08
N PHE A 60 14.66 -4.56 18.51
CA PHE A 60 13.71 -5.67 18.33
C PHE A 60 12.34 -5.40 18.94
N ILE A 61 12.30 -4.95 20.19
CA ILE A 61 11.05 -4.73 20.91
C ILE A 61 10.26 -3.59 20.25
N GLN A 62 10.94 -2.48 19.92
CA GLN A 62 10.34 -1.35 19.22
C GLN A 62 9.80 -1.78 17.85
N TYR A 63 10.57 -2.59 17.12
CA TYR A 63 10.15 -3.16 15.84
C TYR A 63 8.90 -4.01 15.98
N ILE A 64 8.85 -4.95 16.93
CA ILE A 64 7.66 -5.80 17.15
C ILE A 64 6.44 -4.96 17.50
N LEU A 65 6.59 -3.95 18.36
CA LEU A 65 5.49 -3.08 18.77
C LEU A 65 4.96 -2.21 17.63
N LEU A 66 5.84 -1.73 16.73
CA LEU A 66 5.46 -0.89 15.61
C LEU A 66 5.02 -1.67 14.38
N THR A 67 5.40 -2.95 14.25
CA THR A 67 5.09 -3.80 13.09
C THR A 67 3.59 -3.79 12.73
N PRO A 68 2.64 -3.92 13.68
CA PRO A 68 1.21 -3.83 13.35
C PRO A 68 0.81 -2.49 12.74
N THR A 69 1.42 -1.39 13.19
CA THR A 69 1.18 -0.04 12.65
C THR A 69 1.74 0.09 11.24
N TYR A 70 2.96 -0.40 11.00
CA TYR A 70 3.56 -0.40 9.66
C TYR A 70 2.75 -1.24 8.66
N ILE A 71 2.27 -2.40 9.08
CA ILE A 71 1.53 -3.31 8.19
C ILE A 71 0.09 -2.84 7.94
N ASN A 72 -0.62 -2.36 8.97
CA ASN A 72 -2.03 -2.02 8.83
C ASN A 72 -2.26 -0.53 8.54
N VAL A 73 -1.67 0.36 9.35
CA VAL A 73 -1.96 1.80 9.26
C VAL A 73 -1.26 2.41 8.05
N LEU A 74 0.07 2.26 7.96
CA LEU A 74 0.84 2.94 6.92
C LEU A 74 0.49 2.47 5.50
N ASN A 75 0.21 1.17 5.31
CA ASN A 75 -0.25 0.68 4.00
C ASN A 75 -1.58 1.31 3.58
N ILE A 76 -2.57 1.39 4.47
CA ILE A 76 -3.87 2.01 4.16
C ILE A 76 -3.66 3.49 3.82
N TYR A 77 -2.90 4.21 4.64
CA TYR A 77 -2.63 5.63 4.40
C TYR A 77 -1.91 5.86 3.07
N ALA A 78 -0.96 4.99 2.69
CA ALA A 78 -0.24 5.10 1.42
C ALA A 78 -1.15 4.87 0.20
N PHE A 79 -2.00 3.84 0.23
CA PHE A 79 -2.94 3.58 -0.86
C PHE A 79 -3.99 4.69 -0.99
N CYS A 80 -4.59 5.12 0.13
CA CYS A 80 -5.59 6.19 0.11
C CYS A 80 -5.00 7.55 -0.31
N ASN A 81 -3.73 7.82 0.01
CA ASN A 81 -3.04 9.06 -0.35
C ASN A 81 -2.12 8.95 -1.58
N THR A 82 -2.33 7.97 -2.46
CA THR A 82 -1.55 7.87 -3.72
C THR A 82 -1.73 9.10 -4.63
N HIS A 83 -2.65 10.01 -4.30
CA HIS A 83 -2.86 11.27 -5.00
C HIS A 83 -1.91 12.38 -4.59
N ASP A 84 -1.46 12.33 -3.34
CA ASP A 84 -0.63 13.37 -2.74
C ASP A 84 0.85 13.00 -2.89
N ILE A 85 1.28 12.90 -4.16
CA ILE A 85 2.70 12.71 -4.53
C ILE A 85 3.48 14.03 -4.36
N THR A 86 2.82 15.11 -3.94
CA THR A 86 3.42 16.43 -3.74
C THR A 86 4.37 16.49 -2.55
N TRP A 87 4.46 15.40 -1.76
CA TRP A 87 5.50 15.19 -0.76
C TRP A 87 6.86 14.99 -1.45
N GLY A 88 7.46 16.11 -1.88
CA GLY A 88 8.77 16.16 -2.53
C GLY A 88 8.90 17.23 -3.63
N THR A 89 7.81 17.83 -4.11
CA THR A 89 7.84 18.77 -5.26
C THR A 89 7.12 20.10 -5.02
N LYS A 90 6.70 20.37 -3.78
CA LYS A 90 5.90 21.55 -3.36
C LYS A 90 6.56 22.93 -3.59
N GLY A 91 7.70 23.00 -4.27
CA GLY A 91 8.42 24.23 -4.60
C GLY A 91 8.50 24.55 -6.10
N ASP A 92 7.97 23.70 -6.99
CA ASP A 92 8.09 23.89 -8.45
C ASP A 92 6.80 24.41 -9.13
N ASP A 93 5.77 24.73 -8.32
CA ASP A 93 4.55 25.37 -8.81
C ASP A 93 4.84 26.85 -9.11
N LYS A 94 5.21 27.12 -10.38
CA LYS A 94 5.30 28.49 -10.89
C LYS A 94 3.92 29.14 -10.75
N PRO A 95 3.81 30.33 -10.13
CA PRO A 95 2.54 31.02 -10.02
C PRO A 95 1.97 31.28 -11.41
N GLU A 96 0.69 30.98 -11.58
CA GLU A 96 -0.07 31.27 -12.80
C GLU A 96 0.07 32.76 -13.12
N LYS A 97 0.65 33.08 -14.29
CA LYS A 97 0.88 34.47 -14.69
C LYS A 97 -0.46 35.14 -14.93
N LEU A 98 -0.87 35.98 -13.98
CA LEU A 98 -1.96 36.92 -14.18
C LEU A 98 -1.70 37.75 -15.45
N PRO A 99 -2.73 38.05 -16.27
CA PRO A 99 -2.56 38.88 -17.45
C PRO A 99 -2.03 40.25 -17.03
N SER A 100 -0.87 40.62 -17.55
CA SER A 100 -0.23 41.91 -17.27
C SER A 100 -0.92 43.02 -18.06
N ALA A 101 -1.34 44.07 -17.36
CA ALA A 101 -1.88 45.27 -17.98
C ALA A 101 -0.80 45.94 -18.84
N ASN A 102 -1.02 46.05 -20.15
CA ASN A 102 -0.10 46.71 -21.07
C ASN A 102 -0.34 48.23 -21.02
N ILE A 103 0.66 48.99 -20.56
CA ILE A 103 0.62 50.45 -20.53
C ILE A 103 1.33 50.98 -21.79
N LYS A 104 0.63 51.78 -22.60
CA LYS A 104 1.23 52.53 -23.73
C LYS A 104 1.86 53.86 -23.24
N PRO A 105 2.76 54.49 -24.02
CA PRO A 105 3.49 55.68 -23.58
C PRO A 105 2.51 56.86 -23.38
N GLY A 106 2.32 57.27 -22.12
CA GLY A 106 1.39 58.35 -21.77
C GLY A 106 0.70 58.20 -20.41
N GLY A 107 0.87 57.07 -19.71
CA GLY A 107 0.42 56.92 -18.31
C GLY A 107 -1.11 56.83 -18.12
N LYS A 108 -1.88 56.71 -19.20
CA LYS A 108 -3.31 56.39 -19.13
C LYS A 108 -3.51 54.90 -19.38
N VAL A 109 -4.14 54.23 -18.41
CA VAL A 109 -4.65 52.88 -18.57
C VAL A 109 -5.82 52.98 -19.54
N ASP A 110 -5.76 52.24 -20.63
CA ASP A 110 -6.84 52.16 -21.62
C ASP A 110 -7.97 51.29 -21.02
N VAL A 111 -8.67 51.83 -20.02
CA VAL A 111 -9.96 51.30 -19.59
C VAL A 111 -10.99 52.02 -20.43
N ASN A 112 -11.66 51.26 -21.29
CA ASN A 112 -12.72 51.76 -22.15
C ASN A 112 -13.95 52.05 -21.27
N ILE A 113 -13.89 53.12 -20.48
CA ILE A 113 -15.01 53.62 -19.67
C ILE A 113 -15.74 54.62 -20.56
N PRO A 114 -16.95 54.32 -21.05
CA PRO A 114 -17.74 55.28 -21.82
C PRO A 114 -17.96 56.54 -20.97
N GLN A 115 -17.52 57.70 -21.48
CA GLN A 115 -17.70 59.00 -20.80
C GLN A 115 -18.82 59.86 -21.43
N ASP A 116 -19.42 59.42 -22.54
CA ASP A 116 -20.45 60.14 -23.29
C ASP A 116 -21.80 59.40 -23.20
N ASP A 117 -22.90 60.13 -23.03
CA ASP A 117 -24.24 59.57 -22.75
C ASP A 117 -24.74 58.67 -23.90
N GLY A 118 -24.34 58.98 -25.15
CA GLY A 118 -24.65 58.17 -26.32
C GLY A 118 -23.92 56.82 -26.37
N ASP A 119 -22.66 56.78 -25.90
CA ASP A 119 -21.86 55.56 -25.80
C ASP A 119 -22.39 54.66 -24.67
N LEU A 120 -22.91 55.27 -23.59
CA LEU A 120 -23.56 54.54 -22.51
C LEU A 120 -24.85 53.83 -22.99
N ASN A 121 -25.69 54.51 -23.78
CA ASN A 121 -26.90 53.90 -24.32
C ASN A 121 -26.57 52.82 -25.36
N ALA A 122 -25.55 53.05 -26.20
CA ALA A 122 -25.08 52.05 -27.17
C ALA A 122 -24.53 50.79 -26.47
N GLN A 123 -23.77 50.95 -25.37
CA GLN A 123 -23.31 49.81 -24.56
C GLN A 123 -24.47 49.11 -23.85
N TYR A 124 -25.42 49.86 -23.30
CA TYR A 124 -26.61 49.29 -22.66
C TYR A 124 -27.42 48.42 -23.63
N GLU A 125 -27.69 48.93 -24.84
CA GLU A 125 -28.38 48.17 -25.89
C GLU A 125 -27.57 46.95 -26.36
N ALA A 126 -26.24 47.08 -26.47
CA ALA A 126 -25.36 45.98 -26.83
C ALA A 126 -25.32 44.86 -25.76
N GLU A 127 -25.32 45.21 -24.47
CA GLU A 127 -25.37 44.24 -23.38
C GLU A 127 -26.76 43.58 -23.27
N LEU A 128 -27.85 44.34 -23.44
CA LEU A 128 -29.22 43.81 -23.53
C LEU A 128 -29.34 42.77 -24.66
N ALA A 129 -28.76 43.05 -25.82
CA ALA A 129 -28.73 42.12 -26.95
C ALA A 129 -27.94 40.83 -26.63
N LYS A 130 -26.85 40.92 -25.85
CA LYS A 130 -26.10 39.74 -25.38
C LYS A 130 -26.94 38.89 -24.44
N PHE A 131 -27.65 39.49 -23.48
CA PHE A 131 -28.55 38.76 -22.56
C PHE A 131 -29.79 38.16 -23.25
N ALA A 132 -30.25 38.77 -24.35
CA ALA A 132 -31.39 38.27 -25.12
C ALA A 132 -31.06 36.97 -25.90
N THR A 133 -29.76 36.66 -26.09
CA THR A 133 -29.33 35.44 -26.75
C THR A 133 -29.03 34.33 -25.75
N LYS A 134 -29.43 33.09 -26.07
CA LYS A 134 -29.11 31.93 -25.25
C LYS A 134 -27.58 31.78 -25.19
N PRO A 135 -26.97 31.60 -24.01
CA PRO A 135 -25.53 31.47 -23.90
C PRO A 135 -25.03 30.37 -24.83
N PRO A 136 -23.92 30.61 -25.55
CA PRO A 136 -23.33 29.58 -26.41
C PRO A 136 -23.05 28.34 -25.56
N LYS A 137 -23.37 27.16 -26.10
CA LYS A 137 -23.01 25.90 -25.43
C LYS A 137 -21.50 25.92 -25.22
N GLU A 138 -21.08 25.96 -23.97
CA GLU A 138 -19.68 25.80 -23.60
C GLU A 138 -19.21 24.45 -24.14
N VAL A 139 -18.45 24.48 -25.23
CA VAL A 139 -17.75 23.29 -25.72
C VAL A 139 -16.57 23.13 -24.77
N LYS A 140 -16.71 22.25 -23.78
CA LYS A 140 -15.59 21.84 -22.94
C LYS A 140 -14.57 21.11 -23.80
N VAL A 141 -13.61 21.86 -24.35
CA VAL A 141 -12.45 21.30 -25.02
C VAL A 141 -11.53 20.81 -23.91
N VAL A 142 -11.67 19.54 -23.54
CA VAL A 142 -10.77 18.92 -22.57
C VAL A 142 -9.36 18.97 -23.15
N SER A 143 -8.49 19.73 -22.49
CA SER A 143 -7.09 19.83 -22.91
C SER A 143 -6.40 18.47 -22.82
N GLU A 144 -5.38 18.23 -23.63
CA GLU A 144 -4.59 16.98 -23.54
C GLU A 144 -3.97 16.79 -22.15
N ALA A 145 -3.61 17.89 -21.47
CA ALA A 145 -3.14 17.87 -20.09
C ALA A 145 -4.21 17.36 -19.12
N GLU A 146 -5.45 17.84 -19.25
CA GLU A 146 -6.57 17.42 -18.40
C GLU A 146 -6.96 15.96 -18.63
N LYS A 147 -6.89 15.46 -19.88
CA LYS A 147 -7.08 14.02 -20.18
C LYS A 147 -6.03 13.16 -19.47
N GLN A 148 -4.78 13.60 -19.47
CA GLN A 148 -3.69 12.85 -18.84
C GLN A 148 -3.82 12.85 -17.31
N GLU A 149 -4.21 13.98 -16.71
CA GLU A 149 -4.54 14.02 -15.28
C GLU A 149 -5.69 13.09 -14.92
N ASP A 150 -6.75 13.06 -15.73
CA ASP A 150 -7.91 12.21 -15.47
C ASP A 150 -7.55 10.72 -15.58
N TYR A 151 -6.69 10.36 -16.53
CA TYR A 151 -6.11 9.02 -16.62
C TYR A 151 -5.33 8.64 -15.34
N TYR A 152 -4.46 9.51 -14.83
CA TYR A 152 -3.71 9.25 -13.60
C TYR A 152 -4.61 9.17 -12.37
N LYS A 153 -5.65 10.02 -12.28
CA LYS A 153 -6.67 9.96 -11.23
C LYS A 153 -7.43 8.62 -11.29
N GLY A 154 -7.80 8.17 -12.49
CA GLY A 154 -8.44 6.89 -12.72
C GLY A 154 -7.57 5.69 -12.34
N PHE A 155 -6.30 5.68 -12.78
CA PHE A 155 -5.33 4.63 -12.43
C PHE A 155 -5.17 4.49 -10.92
N ARG A 156 -5.01 5.62 -10.22
CA ARG A 156 -4.92 5.65 -8.76
C ARG A 156 -6.15 5.03 -8.08
N SER A 157 -7.36 5.41 -8.51
CA SER A 157 -8.60 4.85 -7.97
C SER A 157 -8.70 3.35 -8.24
N ALA A 158 -8.27 2.89 -9.43
CA ALA A 158 -8.24 1.48 -9.77
C ALA A 158 -7.28 0.68 -8.87
N VAL A 159 -6.09 1.22 -8.56
CA VAL A 159 -5.13 0.58 -7.65
C VAL A 159 -5.74 0.39 -6.25
N VAL A 160 -6.38 1.43 -5.70
CA VAL A 160 -7.04 1.33 -4.39
C VAL A 160 -8.20 0.33 -4.43
N LEU A 161 -9.00 0.35 -5.50
CA LEU A 161 -10.14 -0.56 -5.65
C LEU A 161 -9.69 -2.03 -5.72
N VAL A 162 -8.66 -2.33 -6.52
CA VAL A 162 -8.07 -3.67 -6.61
C VAL A 162 -7.54 -4.10 -5.24
N TRP A 163 -6.84 -3.21 -4.53
CA TRP A 163 -6.33 -3.50 -3.19
C TRP A 163 -7.46 -3.82 -2.20
N VAL A 164 -8.53 -3.02 -2.16
CA VAL A 164 -9.71 -3.28 -1.30
C VAL A 164 -10.36 -4.61 -1.66
N PHE A 165 -10.55 -4.88 -2.95
CA PHE A 165 -11.16 -6.12 -3.43
C PHE A 165 -10.33 -7.35 -3.07
N CYS A 166 -8.99 -7.30 -3.22
CA CYS A 166 -8.11 -8.39 -2.80
C CYS A 166 -8.19 -8.67 -1.30
N ASN A 167 -8.22 -7.63 -0.46
CA ASN A 167 -8.37 -7.79 0.99
C ASN A 167 -9.74 -8.35 1.36
N PHE A 168 -10.80 -7.89 0.69
CA PHE A 168 -12.15 -8.42 0.88
C PHE A 168 -12.25 -9.90 0.47
N ALA A 169 -11.70 -10.26 -0.69
CA ALA A 169 -11.65 -11.64 -1.16
C ALA A 169 -10.88 -12.55 -0.20
N LEU A 170 -9.74 -12.09 0.31
CA LEU A 170 -8.98 -12.81 1.34
C LEU A 170 -9.82 -13.01 2.60
N GLY A 171 -10.48 -11.96 3.08
CA GLY A 171 -11.39 -12.02 4.23
C GLY A 171 -12.52 -13.02 4.01
N ALA A 172 -13.13 -13.03 2.83
CA ALA A 172 -14.20 -13.96 2.47
C ALA A 172 -13.70 -15.42 2.44
N VAL A 173 -12.52 -15.69 1.89
CA VAL A 173 -11.91 -17.04 1.88
C VAL A 173 -11.61 -17.52 3.30
N VAL A 174 -10.99 -16.66 4.12
CA VAL A 174 -10.67 -17.00 5.51
C VAL A 174 -11.94 -17.25 6.32
N LEU A 175 -12.95 -16.38 6.19
CA LEU A 175 -14.21 -16.51 6.93
C LEU A 175 -15.05 -17.70 6.43
N SER A 176 -15.04 -18.01 5.13
CA SER A 176 -15.67 -19.23 4.60
C SER A 176 -15.00 -20.51 5.10
N THR A 177 -13.72 -20.44 5.43
CA THR A 177 -12.96 -21.56 6.00
C THR A 177 -13.14 -21.67 7.52
N ALA A 178 -13.47 -20.55 8.20
CA ALA A 178 -13.52 -20.48 9.67
C ALA A 178 -14.93 -20.32 10.28
N GLY A 179 -15.96 -19.98 9.49
CA GLY A 179 -17.17 -19.34 10.04
C GLY A 179 -18.53 -19.76 9.50
N LEU A 180 -18.65 -20.60 8.46
CA LEU A 180 -19.97 -20.93 7.89
C LEU A 180 -20.55 -22.29 8.29
N GLU A 181 -19.77 -23.18 8.92
CA GLU A 181 -20.20 -24.57 9.18
C GLU A 181 -20.36 -24.93 10.67
N ASN A 182 -20.00 -24.01 11.59
CA ASN A 182 -20.16 -24.17 13.04
C ASN A 182 -21.64 -24.32 13.54
N PHE A 183 -22.62 -24.32 12.63
CA PHE A 183 -24.03 -24.55 12.96
C PHE A 183 -24.47 -26.02 12.83
N ASN A 184 -23.65 -26.91 12.26
CA ASN A 184 -23.93 -28.35 12.25
C ASN A 184 -22.87 -29.11 13.04
N SER A 185 -23.30 -29.62 14.19
CA SER A 185 -22.50 -30.41 15.14
C SER A 185 -22.27 -31.84 14.62
N ASP A 186 -21.72 -31.97 13.41
CA ASP A 186 -21.33 -33.26 12.83
C ASP A 186 -19.81 -33.44 12.92
N LYS A 187 -19.37 -34.50 13.59
CA LYS A 187 -17.95 -34.79 13.87
C LYS A 187 -17.09 -34.97 12.59
N ASN A 188 -17.71 -35.31 11.47
CA ASN A 188 -17.03 -35.43 10.17
C ASN A 188 -16.73 -34.06 9.52
N VAL A 189 -17.51 -33.02 9.88
CA VAL A 189 -17.27 -31.64 9.42
C VAL A 189 -16.06 -31.05 10.14
N THR A 190 -15.92 -31.35 11.43
CA THR A 190 -14.85 -30.82 12.29
C THR A 190 -13.44 -31.27 11.85
N GLU A 191 -13.29 -32.49 11.31
CA GLU A 191 -12.00 -32.94 10.77
C GLU A 191 -11.65 -32.22 9.45
N THR A 192 -12.63 -32.02 8.58
CA THR A 192 -12.46 -31.34 7.29
C THR A 192 -12.12 -29.86 7.46
N GLU A 193 -12.75 -29.17 8.42
CA GLU A 193 -12.44 -27.78 8.77
C GLU A 193 -11.00 -27.62 9.29
N ASN A 194 -10.56 -28.51 10.18
CA ASN A 194 -9.20 -28.51 10.71
C ASN A 194 -8.16 -28.76 9.62
N GLU A 195 -8.44 -29.64 8.66
CA GLU A 195 -7.54 -29.89 7.54
C GLU A 195 -7.41 -28.66 6.63
N ARG A 196 -8.51 -27.99 6.29
CA ARG A 196 -8.49 -26.76 5.47
C ARG A 196 -7.74 -25.63 6.18
N ALA A 197 -7.95 -25.44 7.48
CA ALA A 197 -7.22 -24.45 8.28
C ALA A 197 -5.71 -24.78 8.33
N ASN A 198 -5.35 -26.05 8.50
CA ASN A 198 -3.95 -26.49 8.49
C ASN A 198 -3.28 -26.28 7.12
N ILE A 199 -3.98 -26.55 6.02
CA ILE A 199 -3.49 -26.29 4.65
C ILE A 199 -3.26 -24.78 4.48
N TYR A 200 -4.23 -23.95 4.84
CA TYR A 200 -4.08 -22.49 4.74
C TYR A 200 -2.88 -21.98 5.54
N MET A 201 -2.77 -22.39 6.81
CA MET A 201 -1.65 -22.01 7.66
C MET A 201 -0.32 -22.48 7.08
N SER A 202 -0.26 -23.71 6.56
CA SER A 202 0.95 -24.25 5.92
C SER A 202 1.36 -23.41 4.70
N VAL A 203 0.43 -23.08 3.81
CA VAL A 203 0.69 -22.25 2.62
C VAL A 203 1.23 -20.89 3.00
N VAL A 204 0.64 -20.22 4.00
CA VAL A 204 1.11 -18.92 4.48
C VAL A 204 2.53 -19.02 5.05
N LEU A 205 2.79 -20.01 5.91
CA LEU A 205 4.10 -20.19 6.55
C LEU A 205 5.21 -20.51 5.54
N TRP A 206 4.92 -21.38 4.55
CA TRP A 206 5.86 -21.70 3.47
C TRP A 206 6.08 -20.54 2.51
N SER A 207 5.05 -19.73 2.23
CA SER A 207 5.18 -18.51 1.42
C SER A 207 6.11 -17.49 2.08
N VAL A 208 5.95 -17.28 3.40
CA VAL A 208 6.85 -16.40 4.18
C VAL A 208 8.28 -16.95 4.17
N ALA A 209 8.45 -18.26 4.34
CA ALA A 209 9.77 -18.89 4.29
C ALA A 209 10.45 -18.70 2.93
N GLY A 210 9.72 -18.91 1.83
CA GLY A 210 10.22 -18.71 0.47
C GLY A 210 10.61 -17.26 0.17
N LEU A 211 9.78 -16.29 0.57
CA LEU A 211 10.09 -14.87 0.42
C LEU A 211 11.29 -14.43 1.27
N SER A 212 11.40 -14.95 2.50
CA SER A 212 12.56 -14.69 3.36
C SER A 212 13.84 -15.24 2.75
N LEU A 213 13.80 -16.46 2.20
CA LEU A 213 14.93 -17.07 1.50
C LEU A 213 15.34 -16.24 0.27
N PHE A 214 14.38 -15.78 -0.53
CA PHE A 214 14.68 -14.92 -1.69
C PHE A 214 15.39 -13.63 -1.26
N LYS A 215 14.92 -12.97 -0.19
CA LYS A 215 15.59 -11.78 0.38
C LYS A 215 16.99 -12.10 0.87
N PHE A 216 17.17 -13.25 1.54
CA PHE A 216 18.47 -13.69 2.03
C PHE A 216 19.45 -13.94 0.87
N LEU A 217 19.02 -14.61 -0.19
CA LEU A 217 19.83 -14.82 -1.40
C LEU A 217 20.23 -13.49 -2.04
N GLY A 218 19.31 -12.51 -2.11
CA GLY A 218 19.62 -11.16 -2.58
C GLY A 218 20.65 -10.45 -1.70
N ALA A 219 20.56 -10.59 -0.39
CA ALA A 219 21.52 -10.02 0.56
C ALA A 219 22.90 -10.68 0.44
N MET A 220 22.95 -12.01 0.26
CA MET A 220 24.21 -12.73 0.02
C MET A 220 24.82 -12.34 -1.32
N TRP A 221 24.01 -12.21 -2.38
CA TRP A 221 24.46 -11.73 -3.68
C TRP A 221 25.06 -10.32 -3.59
N PHE A 222 24.42 -9.42 -2.85
CA PHE A 222 24.94 -8.09 -2.60
C PHE A 222 26.33 -8.13 -1.94
N LEU A 223 26.54 -8.97 -0.92
CA LEU A 223 27.85 -9.13 -0.27
C LEU A 223 28.92 -9.67 -1.22
N VAL A 224 28.57 -10.67 -2.04
CA VAL A 224 29.48 -11.21 -3.05
C VAL A 224 29.89 -10.12 -4.05
N VAL A 225 28.92 -9.37 -4.57
CA VAL A 225 29.20 -8.26 -5.49
C VAL A 225 30.02 -7.15 -4.83
N ARG A 226 29.72 -6.81 -3.57
CA ARG A 226 30.46 -5.82 -2.76
C ARG A 226 31.93 -6.23 -2.60
N MET A 227 32.17 -7.50 -2.28
CA MET A 227 33.52 -8.06 -2.14
C MET A 227 34.35 -7.92 -3.43
N PHE A 228 33.75 -8.16 -4.59
CA PHE A 228 34.45 -8.04 -5.88
C PHE A 228 34.57 -6.61 -6.41
N ARG A 229 33.65 -5.71 -6.04
CA ARG A 229 33.67 -4.31 -6.50
C ARG A 229 34.52 -3.38 -5.63
N GLY A 230 35.07 -3.86 -4.52
CA GLY A 230 36.07 -3.13 -3.73
C GLY A 230 35.56 -1.83 -3.09
N VAL A 231 34.26 -1.71 -2.82
CA VAL A 231 33.63 -0.58 -2.11
C VAL A 231 32.63 -1.08 -1.08
#